data_AF-A0AAW1ZSW9-F1
#
_entry.id   AF-A0AAW1ZSW9-F1
#
_cell.length_a   1.000
_cell.length_b   1.000
_cell.length_c   1.000
_cell.angle_alpha   90.00
_cell.angle_beta   90.00
_cell.angle_gamma   90.00
#
_symmetry.space_group_name_H-M   'P 1'
#
loop_
_entity.id
_entity.type
_entity.pdbx_description
1 polymer ?
#
loop_
_entity_poly.entity_id
_entity_poly.type
_entity_poly.pdbx_seq_one_letter_code
_entity_poly.pdbx_strand_id
1 'polypeptide(L)'
;MDPNSASAGAPKSGKDKEKKSKKNYEEGDGKKKFTLKRLIPDELERFTSMRTKKEKSVTTAQRHSTASQYEVPSQSSSLNELSDDNVLELFEQMLVDMNLNEEKQRPLRQKDIIIKREMVSQYLHTSNAGKSQKESSKSALVYIQELKTDLRDTQLLSCLESLRVSLNNNPVSWVQTFGAEGLALLLTFLKKLQDDEEPLNAGIGVKCQHEIIRCLKAFMNNKHGLKAMLTSAEGIPLLVRSINPNVPHMMVDVVKLLSAICILEHPGNTHERVLECITEQAEEQEIERFQPLLSGMHKNSITLKAGCMQLINALISRVEELDFRIHLRSELMRLGLKDVLKEVRSIENEDIKVQLQVFEEQADEDSEDLRSRLDDVRIEMEYPSLLTSIISPRHF
;
A
#
# COMPACT_ATOMS: atom_id res chain seq x y z
N MET A 1 -34.39 71.00 18.61
CA MET A 1 -33.67 72.02 19.39
C MET A 1 -32.29 71.45 19.68
N ASP A 2 -31.30 71.84 18.88
CA ASP A 2 -29.91 71.86 19.35
C ASP A 2 -29.71 73.18 20.13
N PRO A 3 -28.68 73.27 21.00
CA PRO A 3 -27.44 73.87 20.49
C PRO A 3 -26.12 73.29 21.01
N ASN A 4 -25.14 73.48 20.13
CA ASN A 4 -23.68 73.30 20.19
C ASN A 4 -22.93 73.91 21.39
N SER A 5 -21.76 73.32 21.71
CA SER A 5 -20.41 73.85 21.41
C SER A 5 -19.35 73.18 22.32
N ALA A 6 -18.05 73.11 22.06
CA ALA A 6 -17.16 73.01 20.90
C ALA A 6 -15.72 72.95 21.48
N SER A 7 -14.75 72.54 20.64
CA SER A 7 -13.28 72.70 20.78
C SER A 7 -12.51 71.56 21.47
N ALA A 8 -11.32 71.10 21.04
CA ALA A 8 -10.56 71.06 19.78
C ALA A 8 -9.24 70.33 20.13
N GLY A 9 -8.63 69.59 19.19
CA GLY A 9 -7.21 69.22 19.28
C GLY A 9 -6.82 67.85 18.74
N ALA A 10 -6.21 67.84 17.56
CA ALA A 10 -5.27 66.81 17.08
C ALA A 10 -4.01 67.58 16.57
N PRO A 11 -2.87 66.97 16.16
CA PRO A 11 -2.53 65.54 15.99
C PRO A 11 -1.07 65.14 16.40
N LYS A 12 -0.68 63.85 16.29
CA LYS A 12 0.55 63.33 15.59
C LYS A 12 0.95 61.87 15.91
N SER A 13 0.88 61.03 14.86
CA SER A 13 1.84 60.02 14.35
C SER A 13 2.80 59.21 15.26
N GLY A 14 2.83 57.88 15.06
CA GLY A 14 4.04 57.06 15.27
C GLY A 14 3.91 55.54 15.38
N LYS A 15 3.99 54.84 14.23
CA LYS A 15 4.62 53.52 13.94
C LYS A 15 4.16 52.20 14.61
N ASP A 16 3.69 51.31 13.73
CA ASP A 16 4.11 49.92 13.48
C ASP A 16 4.33 48.93 14.65
N LYS A 17 3.51 47.87 14.64
CA LYS A 17 4.02 46.49 14.45
C LYS A 17 2.89 45.52 14.11
N GLU A 18 2.93 45.01 12.88
CA GLU A 18 2.23 43.81 12.43
C GLU A 18 2.42 42.66 13.42
N LYS A 19 1.31 42.00 13.78
CA LYS A 19 1.33 40.63 14.28
C LYS A 19 0.53 39.77 13.30
N LYS A 20 1.20 39.39 12.19
CA LYS A 20 0.74 38.32 11.31
C LYS A 20 0.59 37.05 12.13
N SER A 21 -0.64 36.64 12.37
CA SER A 21 -0.99 35.33 12.90
C SER A 21 -0.58 34.28 11.86
N LYS A 22 0.58 33.65 12.05
CA LYS A 22 0.91 32.38 11.39
C LYS A 22 -0.14 31.36 11.81
N LYS A 23 -1.16 31.14 10.98
CA LYS A 23 -2.14 30.07 11.14
C LYS A 23 -1.46 28.75 10.76
N ASN A 24 -1.65 27.76 11.62
CA ASN A 24 -1.00 26.45 11.64
C ASN A 24 -1.05 25.72 10.28
N TYR A 25 0.12 25.36 9.76
CA TYR A 25 0.27 24.31 8.74
C TYR A 25 0.36 22.90 9.35
N GLU A 26 0.38 22.76 10.67
CA GLU A 26 0.52 21.44 11.34
C GLU A 26 -0.81 20.68 11.53
N GLU A 27 -1.96 21.36 11.44
CA GLU A 27 -3.27 20.75 11.71
C GLU A 27 -3.72 19.82 10.55
N GLY A 28 -3.29 20.12 9.31
CA GLY A 28 -3.60 19.32 8.13
C GLY A 28 -2.88 17.97 8.06
N ASP A 29 -1.63 17.89 8.54
CA ASP A 29 -0.85 16.63 8.54
C ASP A 29 -1.39 15.63 9.60
N GLY A 30 -1.84 16.15 10.75
CA GLY A 30 -2.47 15.35 11.80
C GLY A 30 -3.78 14.70 11.35
N LYS A 31 -4.65 15.46 10.68
CA LYS A 31 -5.92 14.97 10.14
C LYS A 31 -5.72 13.96 9.01
N LYS A 32 -4.81 14.23 8.07
CA LYS A 32 -4.46 13.27 6.99
C LYS A 32 -3.98 11.93 7.55
N LYS A 33 -3.10 11.95 8.56
CA LYS A 33 -2.64 10.73 9.26
C LYS A 33 -3.78 9.99 9.98
N PHE A 34 -4.76 10.72 10.51
CA PHE A 34 -5.93 10.13 11.16
C PHE A 34 -6.87 9.47 10.13
N THR A 35 -7.10 10.11 8.98
CA THR A 35 -7.92 9.57 7.89
C THR A 35 -7.27 8.34 7.24
N LEU A 36 -5.94 8.36 6.99
CA LEU A 36 -5.21 7.19 6.49
C LEU A 36 -5.28 5.99 7.45
N LYS A 37 -5.17 6.23 8.76
CA LYS A 37 -5.28 5.18 9.79
C LYS A 37 -6.64 4.50 9.83
N ARG A 38 -7.72 5.26 9.56
CA ARG A 38 -9.07 4.71 9.44
C ARG A 38 -9.27 3.94 8.13
N LEU A 39 -8.59 4.34 7.06
CA LEU A 39 -8.78 3.75 5.73
C LEU A 39 -8.37 2.29 5.66
N ILE A 40 -7.23 1.95 6.28
CA ILE A 40 -6.75 0.57 6.34
C ILE A 40 -5.97 0.29 7.62
N PRO A 41 -6.64 0.01 8.76
CA PRO A 41 -5.97 -0.20 10.04
C PRO A 41 -4.94 -1.34 9.97
N ASP A 42 -5.35 -2.49 9.41
CA ASP A 42 -4.55 -3.72 9.39
C ASP A 42 -3.38 -3.68 8.40
N GLU A 43 -3.53 -2.98 7.28
CA GLU A 43 -2.49 -2.87 6.26
C GLU A 43 -1.53 -1.73 6.63
N LEU A 44 -2.05 -0.60 7.13
CA LEU A 44 -1.21 0.52 7.56
C LEU A 44 -0.33 0.14 8.74
N GLU A 45 -0.78 -0.65 9.72
CA GLU A 45 0.14 -1.12 10.79
C GLU A 45 1.28 -1.98 10.24
N ARG A 46 1.02 -2.87 9.27
CA ARG A 46 2.06 -3.68 8.61
C ARG A 46 3.03 -2.83 7.80
N PHE A 47 2.51 -1.82 7.09
CA PHE A 47 3.30 -0.92 6.25
C PHE A 47 3.95 0.26 7.03
N THR A 48 3.47 0.62 8.23
CA THR A 48 4.04 1.71 9.07
C THR A 48 4.97 1.21 10.18
N SER A 49 4.89 -0.08 10.54
CA SER A 49 5.96 -0.82 11.23
C SER A 49 7.29 -0.80 10.46
N MET A 50 7.27 -0.26 9.24
CA MET A 50 8.41 -0.07 8.36
C MET A 50 9.27 1.17 8.65
N ARG A 51 9.01 1.96 9.70
CA ARG A 51 9.90 3.05 10.11
C ARG A 51 11.27 2.52 10.53
N THR A 52 12.30 2.79 9.71
CA THR A 52 13.70 2.69 10.10
C THR A 52 13.97 3.69 11.21
N LYS A 53 14.10 3.20 12.46
CA LYS A 53 14.81 3.96 13.49
C LYS A 53 16.26 4.11 13.01
N LYS A 54 16.71 5.36 12.91
CA LYS A 54 18.07 5.76 12.58
C LYS A 54 19.00 5.22 13.68
N GLU A 55 19.59 4.05 13.47
CA GLU A 55 20.60 3.53 14.40
C GLU A 55 21.87 4.37 14.31
N LYS A 56 22.36 4.77 15.49
CA LYS A 56 23.65 5.46 15.66
C LYS A 56 24.76 4.47 15.35
N SER A 57 25.61 4.84 14.39
CA SER A 57 26.85 4.15 14.07
C SER A 57 27.79 4.11 15.28
N VAL A 58 28.13 2.91 15.75
CA VAL A 58 29.34 2.68 16.56
C VAL A 58 30.35 2.01 15.65
N THR A 59 31.41 2.74 15.35
CA THR A 59 32.59 2.32 14.61
C THR A 59 33.49 1.46 15.49
N THR A 60 33.84 0.26 15.02
CA THR A 60 35.04 -0.46 15.49
C THR A 60 35.75 -1.15 14.34
N ALA A 61 37.08 -1.06 14.37
CA ALA A 61 37.99 -1.12 13.24
C ALA A 61 38.32 -2.53 12.74
N GLN A 62 38.68 -2.56 11.45
CA GLN A 62 39.35 -3.61 10.68
C GLN A 62 40.37 -4.46 11.45
N ARG A 63 40.30 -5.79 11.24
CA ARG A 63 41.49 -6.62 10.97
C ARG A 63 41.21 -7.66 9.89
N HIS A 64 42.04 -7.65 8.85
CA HIS A 64 42.14 -8.68 7.82
C HIS A 64 42.67 -10.00 8.42
N SER A 65 42.24 -11.16 7.88
CA SER A 65 43.14 -12.19 7.32
C SER A 65 42.39 -13.44 6.79
N THR A 66 42.68 -13.73 5.52
CA THR A 66 42.81 -14.99 4.77
C THR A 66 42.13 -16.30 5.23
N ALA A 67 41.33 -16.81 4.29
CA ALA A 67 41.14 -18.21 3.88
C ALA A 67 41.76 -19.33 4.72
N SER A 68 40.92 -20.22 5.23
CA SER A 68 41.25 -21.62 5.49
C SER A 68 39.99 -22.46 5.29
N GLN A 69 40.13 -23.46 4.42
CA GLN A 69 39.15 -24.51 4.15
C GLN A 69 38.81 -25.24 5.45
N TYR A 70 37.53 -25.47 5.71
CA TYR A 70 37.09 -26.44 6.70
C TYR A 70 36.01 -27.34 6.10
N GLU A 71 36.33 -28.63 6.10
CA GLU A 71 35.45 -29.76 5.86
C GLU A 71 34.22 -29.69 6.78
N VAL A 72 33.06 -30.06 6.23
CA VAL A 72 31.79 -30.12 6.95
C VAL A 72 31.76 -31.37 7.83
N PRO A 73 31.65 -31.26 9.17
CA PRO A 73 31.29 -32.40 9.98
C PRO A 73 29.77 -32.51 10.02
N SER A 74 29.26 -33.65 9.58
CA SER A 74 27.92 -34.14 9.83
C SER A 74 27.63 -34.06 11.33
N GLN A 75 26.77 -33.14 11.76
CA GLN A 75 26.45 -32.96 13.17
C GLN A 75 24.95 -32.79 13.37
N SER A 76 24.30 -33.93 13.63
CA SER A 76 23.21 -34.04 14.60
C SER A 76 23.76 -33.85 16.02
N SER A 77 24.42 -32.71 16.27
CA SER A 77 24.96 -32.37 17.59
C SER A 77 23.91 -31.60 18.37
N SER A 78 23.58 -32.15 19.53
CA SER A 78 22.63 -31.66 20.51
C SER A 78 22.57 -30.13 20.62
N LEU A 79 21.43 -29.54 20.25
CA LEU A 79 21.07 -28.13 20.48
C LEU A 79 21.06 -27.72 21.98
N ASN A 80 21.37 -28.67 22.87
CA ASN A 80 21.61 -28.46 24.29
C ASN A 80 22.96 -27.81 24.61
N GLU A 81 23.87 -27.65 23.65
CA GLU A 81 25.21 -27.06 23.89
C GLU A 81 25.36 -25.59 23.44
N LEU A 82 24.35 -25.00 22.81
CA LEU A 82 24.38 -23.56 22.52
C LEU A 82 24.33 -22.75 23.82
N SER A 83 25.21 -21.75 23.96
CA SER A 83 25.14 -20.80 25.09
C SER A 83 23.81 -20.06 25.07
N ASP A 84 23.34 -19.62 26.24
CA ASP A 84 22.07 -18.88 26.33
C ASP A 84 22.12 -17.58 25.51
N ASP A 85 23.29 -16.94 25.41
CA ASP A 85 23.50 -15.76 24.56
C ASP A 85 23.29 -16.06 23.06
N ASN A 86 23.83 -17.19 22.57
CA ASN A 86 23.64 -17.60 21.17
C ASN A 86 22.18 -17.97 20.89
N VAL A 87 21.48 -18.57 21.87
CA VAL A 87 20.04 -18.87 21.76
C VAL A 87 19.23 -17.58 21.64
N LEU A 88 19.56 -16.55 22.42
CA LEU A 88 18.87 -15.26 22.36
C LEU A 88 19.11 -14.55 21.03
N GLU A 89 20.32 -14.59 20.48
CA GLU A 89 20.64 -14.02 19.16
C GLU A 89 19.84 -14.71 18.05
N LEU A 90 19.83 -16.05 18.03
CA LEU A 90 19.04 -16.84 17.07
C LEU A 90 17.53 -16.64 17.27
N PHE A 91 17.07 -16.40 18.49
CA PHE A 91 15.67 -16.12 18.80
C PHE A 91 15.23 -14.78 18.22
N GLU A 92 16.04 -13.71 18.37
CA GLU A 92 15.73 -12.42 17.74
C GLU A 92 15.76 -12.52 16.22
N GLN A 93 16.71 -13.28 15.64
CA GLN A 93 16.73 -13.55 14.20
C GLN A 93 15.45 -14.25 13.73
N MET A 94 14.98 -15.27 14.47
CA MET A 94 13.72 -15.97 14.19
C MET A 94 12.52 -15.02 14.26
N LEU A 95 12.44 -14.12 15.24
CA LEU A 95 11.33 -13.15 15.35
C LEU A 95 11.26 -12.21 14.14
N VAL A 96 12.41 -11.74 13.67
CA VAL A 96 12.51 -10.93 12.45
C VAL A 96 12.08 -11.74 11.23
N ASP A 97 12.54 -12.98 11.12
CA ASP A 97 12.27 -13.86 10.00
C ASP A 97 10.80 -14.32 9.93
N MET A 98 10.10 -14.33 11.07
CA MET A 98 8.66 -14.61 11.16
C MET A 98 7.77 -13.39 10.88
N ASN A 99 8.35 -12.23 10.53
CA ASN A 99 7.62 -11.01 10.15
C ASN A 99 6.60 -10.53 11.20
N LEU A 100 6.95 -10.65 12.49
CA LEU A 100 6.09 -10.23 13.60
C LEU A 100 6.31 -8.76 13.94
N ASN A 101 5.25 -8.02 14.27
CA ASN A 101 5.36 -6.63 14.78
C ASN A 101 5.77 -6.62 16.27
N GLU A 102 6.18 -5.46 16.78
CA GLU A 102 6.65 -5.29 18.18
C GLU A 102 5.63 -5.75 19.22
N GLU A 103 4.34 -5.54 18.96
CA GLU A 103 3.26 -5.97 19.85
C GLU A 103 3.18 -7.49 19.97
N LYS A 104 3.32 -8.22 18.85
CA LYS A 104 3.35 -9.69 18.82
C LYS A 104 4.68 -10.27 19.30
N GLN A 105 5.79 -9.55 19.14
CA GLN A 105 7.10 -9.98 19.64
C GLN A 105 7.19 -9.89 21.17
N ARG A 106 6.59 -8.86 21.78
CA ARG A 106 6.64 -8.63 23.24
C ARG A 106 6.27 -9.85 24.11
N PRO A 107 5.13 -10.54 23.91
CA PRO A 107 4.80 -11.72 24.70
C PRO A 107 5.76 -12.89 24.48
N LEU A 108 6.40 -12.99 23.30
CA LEU A 108 7.41 -14.02 23.00
C LEU A 108 8.74 -13.71 23.71
N ARG A 109 9.13 -12.43 23.79
CA ARG A 109 10.33 -12.00 24.53
C ARG A 109 10.23 -12.23 26.04
N GLN A 110 9.01 -12.21 26.59
CA GLN A 110 8.74 -12.47 28.01
C GLN A 110 8.80 -13.95 28.40
N LYS A 111 8.94 -14.88 27.44
CA LYS A 111 9.05 -16.31 27.73
C LYS A 111 10.41 -16.67 28.31
N ASP A 112 10.42 -17.75 29.09
CA ASP A 112 11.62 -18.32 29.68
C ASP A 112 12.57 -18.85 28.60
N ILE A 113 13.87 -18.90 28.92
CA ILE A 113 14.93 -19.32 28.00
C ILE A 113 14.72 -20.75 27.47
N ILE A 114 14.10 -21.64 28.25
CA ILE A 114 13.80 -23.02 27.86
C ILE A 114 12.83 -23.04 26.67
N ILE A 115 11.77 -22.23 26.73
CA ILE A 115 10.78 -22.12 25.65
C ILE A 115 11.44 -21.48 24.42
N LYS A 116 12.26 -20.44 24.61
CA LYS A 116 13.00 -19.80 23.50
C LYS A 116 13.93 -20.78 22.80
N ARG A 117 14.64 -21.62 23.56
CA ARG A 117 15.53 -22.67 23.03
C ARG A 117 14.76 -23.71 22.22
N GLU A 118 13.60 -24.12 22.70
CA GLU A 118 12.71 -25.03 21.96
C GLU A 118 12.23 -24.39 20.63
N MET A 119 11.79 -23.13 20.67
CA MET A 119 11.35 -22.41 19.48
C MET A 119 12.47 -22.29 18.43
N VAL A 120 13.67 -21.89 18.85
CA VAL A 120 14.85 -21.80 17.97
C VAL A 120 15.21 -23.16 17.41
N SER A 121 15.15 -24.22 18.23
CA SER A 121 15.39 -25.60 17.78
C SER A 121 14.41 -26.00 16.67
N GLN A 122 13.12 -25.77 16.86
CA GLN A 122 12.08 -26.06 15.85
C GLN A 122 12.26 -25.23 14.58
N TYR A 123 12.61 -23.95 14.71
CA TYR A 123 12.94 -23.06 13.59
C TYR A 123 14.13 -23.56 12.77
N LEU A 124 15.21 -24.01 13.42
CA LEU A 124 16.37 -24.56 12.72
C LEU A 124 16.08 -25.92 12.07
N HIS A 125 15.24 -26.75 12.69
CA HIS A 125 14.82 -28.01 12.08
C HIS A 125 13.96 -27.79 10.84
N THR A 126 12.99 -26.87 10.90
CA THR A 126 12.08 -26.59 9.79
C THR A 126 12.76 -25.84 8.63
N SER A 127 13.67 -24.91 8.92
CA SER A 127 14.46 -24.22 7.89
C SER A 127 15.48 -25.12 7.19
N ASN A 128 16.08 -26.10 7.91
CA ASN A 128 17.00 -27.08 7.32
C ASN A 128 16.31 -28.29 6.67
N ALA A 129 15.05 -28.57 7.01
CA ALA A 129 14.29 -29.69 6.44
C ALA A 129 14.07 -29.58 4.93
N GLY A 130 14.24 -28.40 4.33
CA GLY A 130 14.27 -28.23 2.87
C GLY A 130 15.41 -28.97 2.14
N LYS A 131 16.32 -29.65 2.87
CA LYS A 131 17.38 -30.51 2.33
C LYS A 131 17.10 -32.02 2.46
N SER A 132 16.05 -32.44 3.17
CA SER A 132 15.76 -33.86 3.42
C SER A 132 14.51 -34.31 2.66
N GLN A 133 14.64 -35.36 1.84
CA GLN A 133 13.67 -35.82 0.84
C GLN A 133 12.35 -36.45 1.38
N LYS A 134 11.76 -35.94 2.46
CA LYS A 134 10.44 -36.38 2.93
C LYS A 134 9.49 -35.20 3.08
N GLU A 135 8.68 -34.97 2.05
CA GLU A 135 7.40 -34.24 2.03
C GLU A 135 7.31 -32.84 2.70
N SER A 136 8.40 -32.26 3.20
CA SER A 136 8.41 -30.93 3.80
C SER A 136 9.02 -29.91 2.82
N SER A 137 8.14 -29.18 2.14
CA SER A 137 8.35 -27.88 1.48
C SER A 137 9.49 -27.81 0.44
N LYS A 138 9.15 -27.72 -0.85
CA LYS A 138 10.10 -27.42 -1.93
C LYS A 138 10.85 -26.10 -1.63
N SER A 139 12.14 -26.03 -1.96
CA SER A 139 12.93 -24.81 -1.79
C SER A 139 12.51 -23.73 -2.80
N ALA A 140 12.78 -22.45 -2.49
CA ALA A 140 12.47 -21.34 -3.38
C ALA A 140 13.10 -21.50 -4.78
N LEU A 141 14.33 -22.02 -4.86
CA LEU A 141 15.04 -22.27 -6.11
C LEU A 141 14.37 -23.34 -6.97
N VAL A 142 13.76 -24.35 -6.35
CA VAL A 142 13.01 -25.39 -7.08
C VAL A 142 11.78 -24.77 -7.74
N TYR A 143 11.04 -23.90 -7.06
CA TYR A 143 9.93 -23.17 -7.68
C TYR A 143 10.40 -22.29 -8.84
N ILE A 144 11.52 -21.57 -8.70
CA ILE A 144 12.09 -20.75 -9.78
C ILE A 144 12.42 -21.63 -10.99
N GLN A 145 13.04 -22.80 -10.78
CA GLN A 145 13.36 -23.73 -11.84
C GLN A 145 12.09 -24.29 -12.51
N GLU A 146 11.08 -24.69 -11.73
CA GLU A 146 9.80 -25.16 -12.27
C GLU A 146 9.11 -24.05 -13.09
N LEU A 147 9.04 -22.83 -12.59
CA LEU A 147 8.45 -21.70 -13.31
C LEU A 147 9.22 -21.37 -14.61
N LYS A 148 10.54 -21.59 -14.66
CA LYS A 148 11.33 -21.43 -15.89
C LYS A 148 11.03 -22.48 -16.96
N THR A 149 10.40 -23.59 -16.62
CA THR A 149 10.01 -24.63 -17.59
C THR A 149 8.74 -24.29 -18.40
N ASP A 150 8.20 -23.07 -18.26
CA ASP A 150 6.99 -22.58 -18.94
C ASP A 150 5.77 -23.51 -18.76
N LEU A 151 5.40 -23.74 -17.49
CA LEU A 151 4.24 -24.55 -17.11
C LEU A 151 2.95 -23.97 -17.72
N ARG A 152 2.00 -24.84 -18.06
CA ARG A 152 0.70 -24.47 -18.62
C ARG A 152 -0.48 -25.03 -17.84
N ASP A 153 -1.61 -24.34 -17.94
CA ASP A 153 -2.92 -24.76 -17.46
C ASP A 153 -2.92 -25.30 -16.02
N THR A 154 -3.30 -26.56 -15.83
CA THR A 154 -3.45 -27.21 -14.53
C THR A 154 -2.11 -27.42 -13.80
N GLN A 155 -1.02 -27.62 -14.54
CA GLN A 155 0.32 -27.75 -13.96
C GLN A 155 0.78 -26.42 -13.39
N LEU A 156 0.55 -25.33 -14.12
CA LEU A 156 0.83 -23.98 -13.65
C LEU A 156 0.00 -23.68 -12.40
N LEU A 157 -1.32 -23.95 -12.44
CA LEU A 157 -2.20 -23.71 -11.30
C LEU A 157 -1.74 -24.45 -10.04
N SER A 158 -1.43 -25.74 -10.14
CA SER A 158 -0.97 -26.54 -9.00
C SER A 158 0.36 -26.04 -8.43
N CYS A 159 1.30 -25.64 -9.31
CA CYS A 159 2.55 -25.02 -8.90
C CYS A 159 2.31 -23.70 -8.14
N LEU A 160 1.44 -22.83 -8.66
CA LEU A 160 1.09 -21.55 -8.04
C LEU A 160 0.39 -21.72 -6.68
N GLU A 161 -0.55 -22.65 -6.55
CA GLU A 161 -1.23 -22.94 -5.28
C GLU A 161 -0.23 -23.41 -4.21
N SER A 162 0.72 -24.27 -4.61
CA SER A 162 1.81 -24.74 -3.75
C SER A 162 2.78 -23.60 -3.38
N LEU A 163 3.13 -22.76 -4.35
CA LEU A 163 3.98 -21.59 -4.15
C LEU A 163 3.34 -20.57 -3.20
N ARG A 164 2.04 -20.30 -3.35
CA ARG A 164 1.28 -19.41 -2.45
C ARG A 164 1.39 -19.87 -1.00
N VAL A 165 1.26 -21.18 -0.74
CA VAL A 165 1.39 -21.74 0.61
C VAL A 165 2.81 -21.52 1.14
N SER A 166 3.83 -21.77 0.32
CA SER A 166 5.23 -21.53 0.68
C SER A 166 5.52 -20.05 0.98
N LEU A 167 4.99 -19.12 0.18
CA LEU A 167 5.15 -17.67 0.39
C LEU A 167 4.47 -17.16 1.67
N ASN A 168 3.38 -17.81 2.12
CA ASN A 168 2.66 -17.40 3.33
C ASN A 168 3.26 -17.97 4.61
N ASN A 169 3.75 -19.22 4.56
CA ASN A 169 4.06 -19.98 5.76
C ASN A 169 5.57 -20.12 6.03
N ASN A 170 6.41 -19.92 5.02
CA ASN A 170 7.86 -19.95 5.22
C ASN A 170 8.38 -18.60 5.74
N PRO A 171 9.57 -18.59 6.37
CA PRO A 171 10.16 -17.36 6.87
C PRO A 171 10.50 -16.35 5.76
N VAL A 172 10.66 -15.08 6.13
CA VAL A 172 10.99 -13.97 5.21
C VAL A 172 12.26 -14.25 4.42
N SER A 173 13.25 -14.95 4.98
CA SER A 173 14.47 -15.42 4.32
C SER A 173 14.18 -16.32 3.11
N TRP A 174 13.13 -17.14 3.17
CA TRP A 174 12.66 -17.91 2.03
C TRP A 174 12.11 -16.98 0.93
N VAL A 175 11.34 -15.97 1.31
CA VAL A 175 10.81 -14.95 0.38
C VAL A 175 11.92 -14.11 -0.24
N GLN A 176 12.97 -13.78 0.52
CA GLN A 176 14.18 -13.12 0.01
C GLN A 176 14.91 -14.00 -1.01
N THR A 177 14.97 -15.31 -0.77
CA THR A 177 15.58 -16.28 -1.70
C THR A 177 14.77 -16.39 -2.99
N PHE A 178 13.43 -16.37 -2.91
CA PHE A 178 12.58 -16.29 -4.10
C PHE A 178 12.78 -14.96 -4.85
N GLY A 179 12.81 -13.86 -4.10
CA GLY A 179 13.40 -12.59 -4.50
C GLY A 179 12.82 -11.96 -5.79
N ALA A 180 13.64 -11.10 -6.40
CA ALA A 180 13.27 -10.39 -7.63
C ALA A 180 13.15 -11.32 -8.84
N GLU A 181 13.92 -12.42 -8.88
CA GLU A 181 13.88 -13.41 -9.96
C GLU A 181 12.55 -14.15 -9.98
N GLY A 182 12.11 -14.65 -8.83
CA GLY A 182 10.80 -15.30 -8.70
C GLY A 182 9.64 -14.34 -8.98
N LEU A 183 9.74 -13.09 -8.52
CA LEU A 183 8.78 -12.04 -8.83
C LEU A 183 8.68 -11.79 -10.36
N ALA A 184 9.82 -11.66 -11.05
CA ALA A 184 9.84 -11.43 -12.49
C ALA A 184 9.15 -12.57 -13.27
N LEU A 185 9.33 -13.82 -12.83
CA LEU A 185 8.64 -14.97 -13.42
C LEU A 185 7.12 -14.89 -13.20
N LEU A 186 6.66 -14.60 -11.98
CA LEU A 186 5.24 -14.43 -11.68
C LEU A 186 4.60 -13.32 -12.54
N LEU A 187 5.26 -12.17 -12.66
CA LEU A 187 4.78 -11.06 -13.49
C LEU A 187 4.78 -11.43 -14.98
N THR A 188 5.77 -12.19 -15.45
CA THR A 188 5.80 -12.68 -16.83
C THR A 188 4.62 -13.59 -17.14
N PHE A 189 4.30 -14.54 -16.25
CA PHE A 189 3.11 -15.39 -16.41
C PHE A 189 1.82 -14.58 -16.34
N LEU A 190 1.73 -13.61 -15.43
CA LEU A 190 0.55 -12.75 -15.31
C LEU A 190 0.32 -11.97 -16.61
N LYS A 191 1.37 -11.37 -17.17
CA LYS A 191 1.32 -10.64 -18.45
C LYS A 191 0.86 -11.55 -19.59
N LYS A 192 1.50 -12.71 -19.75
CA LYS A 192 1.11 -13.72 -20.77
C LYS A 192 -0.37 -14.11 -20.66
N LEU A 193 -0.84 -14.39 -19.44
CA LEU A 193 -2.24 -14.73 -19.19
C LEU A 193 -3.21 -13.58 -19.42
N GLN A 194 -2.77 -12.33 -19.28
CA GLN A 194 -3.61 -11.15 -19.55
C GLN A 194 -3.64 -10.82 -21.06
N ASP A 195 -2.56 -11.11 -21.79
CA ASP A 195 -2.44 -10.93 -23.24
C ASP A 195 -3.16 -12.05 -24.04
N ASP A 196 -3.32 -13.25 -23.46
CA ASP A 196 -4.04 -14.35 -24.09
C ASP A 196 -5.56 -14.08 -24.16
N GLU A 197 -6.06 -13.74 -25.35
CA GLU A 197 -7.49 -13.55 -25.62
C GLU A 197 -8.28 -14.86 -25.86
N GLU A 198 -7.63 -16.03 -25.76
CA GLU A 198 -8.24 -17.29 -26.21
C GLU A 198 -9.44 -17.75 -25.33
N PRO A 199 -10.65 -17.92 -25.91
CA PRO A 199 -11.87 -18.27 -25.18
C PRO A 199 -11.88 -19.69 -24.58
N LEU A 200 -11.10 -20.63 -25.15
CA LEU A 200 -11.19 -22.06 -24.81
C LEU A 200 -10.58 -22.40 -23.44
N ASN A 201 -9.59 -21.63 -22.98
CA ASN A 201 -8.92 -21.82 -21.68
C ASN A 201 -9.22 -20.71 -20.66
N ALA A 202 -10.15 -19.80 -20.97
CA ALA A 202 -10.47 -18.63 -20.16
C ALA A 202 -10.72 -18.96 -18.68
N GLY A 203 -11.34 -20.11 -18.39
CA GLY A 203 -11.62 -20.53 -17.00
C GLY A 203 -10.38 -20.89 -16.18
N ILE A 204 -9.39 -21.58 -16.78
CA ILE A 204 -8.15 -21.95 -16.08
C ILE A 204 -7.19 -20.77 -16.06
N GLY A 205 -7.09 -20.03 -17.16
CA GLY A 205 -6.27 -18.81 -17.23
C GLY A 205 -6.64 -17.81 -16.14
N VAL A 206 -7.94 -17.52 -15.96
CA VAL A 206 -8.43 -16.63 -14.89
C VAL A 206 -8.11 -17.16 -13.49
N LYS A 207 -8.17 -18.48 -13.27
CA LYS A 207 -7.76 -19.08 -11.99
C LYS A 207 -6.27 -18.91 -11.75
N CYS A 208 -5.43 -19.12 -12.76
CA CYS A 208 -4.00 -18.87 -12.68
C CYS A 208 -3.69 -17.39 -12.40
N GLN A 209 -4.36 -16.45 -13.08
CA GLN A 209 -4.22 -15.02 -12.80
C GLN A 209 -4.54 -14.72 -11.33
N HIS A 210 -5.69 -15.19 -10.82
CA HIS A 210 -6.06 -14.96 -9.42
C HIS A 210 -5.05 -15.59 -8.45
N GLU A 211 -4.56 -16.79 -8.75
CA GLU A 211 -3.57 -17.44 -7.89
C GLU A 211 -2.21 -16.72 -7.91
N ILE A 212 -1.81 -16.12 -9.04
CA ILE A 212 -0.65 -15.22 -9.09
C ILE A 212 -0.90 -13.99 -8.21
N ILE A 213 -2.07 -13.35 -8.29
CA ILE A 213 -2.41 -12.21 -7.40
C ILE A 213 -2.29 -12.60 -5.92
N ARG A 214 -2.73 -13.81 -5.54
CA ARG A 214 -2.56 -14.32 -4.17
C ARG A 214 -1.10 -14.58 -3.80
N CYS A 215 -0.29 -15.06 -4.73
CA CYS A 215 1.16 -15.16 -4.55
C CYS A 215 1.78 -13.78 -4.32
N LEU A 216 1.44 -12.78 -5.14
CA LEU A 216 1.91 -11.40 -5.00
C LEU A 216 1.48 -10.79 -3.66
N LYS A 217 0.25 -11.05 -3.21
CA LYS A 217 -0.23 -10.66 -1.89
C LYS A 217 0.61 -11.23 -0.76
N ALA A 218 0.92 -12.53 -0.81
CA ALA A 218 1.78 -13.18 0.17
C ALA A 218 3.21 -12.63 0.13
N PHE A 219 3.75 -12.47 -1.08
CA PHE A 219 5.10 -11.94 -1.32
C PHE A 219 5.26 -10.50 -0.77
N MET A 220 4.28 -9.62 -1.00
CA MET A 220 4.31 -8.24 -0.53
C MET A 220 4.02 -8.06 0.96
N ASN A 221 3.64 -9.12 1.69
CA ASN A 221 3.30 -9.03 3.11
C ASN A 221 4.53 -8.75 4.01
N ASN A 222 5.72 -8.59 3.44
CA ASN A 222 6.95 -8.22 4.15
C ASN A 222 7.70 -7.10 3.40
N LYS A 223 8.63 -6.42 4.08
CA LYS A 223 9.37 -5.27 3.54
C LYS A 223 10.16 -5.59 2.27
N HIS A 224 10.73 -6.79 2.18
CA HIS A 224 11.58 -7.19 1.05
C HIS A 224 10.74 -7.38 -0.21
N GLY A 225 9.64 -8.13 -0.10
CA GLY A 225 8.77 -8.37 -1.25
C GLY A 225 8.04 -7.11 -1.71
N LEU A 226 7.60 -6.25 -0.77
CA LEU A 226 7.03 -4.95 -1.13
C LEU A 226 8.04 -4.07 -1.88
N LYS A 227 9.27 -3.93 -1.36
CA LYS A 227 10.32 -3.15 -2.04
C LYS A 227 10.61 -3.69 -3.44
N ALA A 228 10.69 -5.02 -3.59
CA ALA A 228 10.89 -5.66 -4.88
C ALA A 228 9.74 -5.35 -5.85
N MET A 229 8.49 -5.40 -5.38
CA MET A 229 7.31 -5.06 -6.19
C MET A 229 7.33 -3.59 -6.66
N LEU A 230 7.65 -2.65 -5.77
CA LEU A 230 7.69 -1.21 -6.09
C LEU A 230 8.88 -0.83 -6.98
N THR A 231 9.94 -1.63 -6.99
CA THR A 231 11.10 -1.42 -7.88
C THR A 231 10.86 -2.03 -9.27
N SER A 232 9.91 -2.96 -9.40
CA SER A 232 9.57 -3.59 -10.68
C SER A 232 8.77 -2.63 -11.55
N ALA A 233 9.22 -2.43 -12.80
CA ALA A 233 8.53 -1.56 -13.77
C ALA A 233 7.12 -2.07 -14.11
N GLU A 234 6.94 -3.40 -14.18
CA GLU A 234 5.68 -4.05 -14.55
C GLU A 234 4.77 -4.34 -13.34
N GLY A 235 5.27 -4.18 -12.11
CA GLY A 235 4.54 -4.59 -10.90
C GLY A 235 3.18 -3.90 -10.75
N ILE A 236 3.19 -2.57 -10.68
CA ILE A 236 1.95 -1.77 -10.55
C ILE A 236 1.07 -1.87 -11.81
N PRO A 237 1.60 -1.71 -13.05
CA PRO A 237 0.79 -1.86 -14.27
C PRO A 237 0.00 -3.17 -14.35
N LEU A 238 0.64 -4.31 -14.07
CA LEU A 238 -0.03 -5.62 -14.14
C LEU A 238 -1.08 -5.82 -13.03
N LEU A 239 -0.88 -5.23 -11.84
CA LEU A 239 -1.93 -5.20 -10.82
C LEU A 239 -3.14 -4.39 -11.29
N VAL A 240 -2.92 -3.22 -11.89
CA VAL A 240 -4.00 -2.38 -12.40
C VAL A 240 -4.77 -3.09 -13.51
N ARG A 241 -4.09 -3.77 -14.44
CA ARG A 241 -4.74 -4.58 -15.47
C ARG A 241 -5.56 -5.75 -14.92
N SER A 242 -5.24 -6.22 -13.71
CA SER A 242 -6.04 -7.22 -13.00
C SER A 242 -7.30 -6.68 -12.29
N ILE A 243 -7.61 -5.38 -12.38
CA ILE A 243 -8.89 -4.82 -11.91
C ILE A 243 -10.01 -5.27 -12.85
N ASN A 244 -10.58 -6.44 -12.56
CA ASN A 244 -11.60 -7.07 -13.41
C ASN A 244 -12.92 -7.32 -12.64
N PRO A 245 -13.99 -6.54 -12.89
CA PRO A 245 -15.30 -6.71 -12.25
C PRO A 245 -15.98 -8.06 -12.51
N ASN A 246 -15.58 -8.77 -13.57
CA ASN A 246 -16.11 -10.10 -13.89
C ASN A 246 -15.48 -11.21 -13.04
N VAL A 247 -14.40 -10.90 -12.30
CA VAL A 247 -13.74 -11.81 -11.36
C VAL A 247 -13.68 -11.15 -9.97
N PRO A 248 -14.83 -11.02 -9.25
CA PRO A 248 -14.94 -10.20 -8.04
C PRO A 248 -13.90 -10.51 -6.96
N HIS A 249 -13.60 -11.79 -6.73
CA HIS A 249 -12.65 -12.20 -5.70
C HIS A 249 -11.21 -11.78 -6.01
N MET A 250 -10.80 -11.86 -7.27
CA MET A 250 -9.49 -11.36 -7.71
C MET A 250 -9.45 -9.84 -7.58
N MET A 251 -10.50 -9.16 -8.05
CA MET A 251 -10.58 -7.70 -7.97
C MET A 251 -10.51 -7.21 -6.51
N VAL A 252 -11.15 -7.89 -5.55
CA VAL A 252 -11.01 -7.58 -4.11
C VAL A 252 -9.55 -7.62 -3.66
N ASP A 253 -8.80 -8.66 -4.03
CA ASP A 253 -7.38 -8.76 -3.65
C ASP A 253 -6.56 -7.64 -4.31
N VAL A 254 -6.83 -7.35 -5.59
CA VAL A 254 -6.13 -6.30 -6.35
C VAL A 254 -6.38 -4.91 -5.77
N VAL A 255 -7.64 -4.51 -5.56
CA VAL A 255 -7.95 -3.16 -5.07
C VAL A 255 -7.43 -2.92 -3.66
N LYS A 256 -7.37 -3.96 -2.81
CA LYS A 256 -6.73 -3.86 -1.49
C LYS A 256 -5.22 -3.64 -1.61
N LEU A 257 -4.54 -4.42 -2.45
CA LEU A 257 -3.12 -4.25 -2.71
C LEU A 257 -2.79 -2.86 -3.24
N LEU A 258 -3.54 -2.36 -4.22
CA LEU A 258 -3.35 -1.02 -4.76
C LEU A 258 -3.66 0.07 -3.73
N SER A 259 -4.68 -0.11 -2.88
CA SER A 259 -5.01 0.82 -1.79
C SER A 259 -3.84 0.95 -0.81
N ALA A 260 -3.27 -0.18 -0.40
CA ALA A 260 -2.08 -0.22 0.45
C ALA A 260 -0.87 0.49 -0.20
N ILE A 261 -0.64 0.26 -1.49
CA ILE A 261 0.45 0.90 -2.25
C ILE A 261 0.28 2.42 -2.33
N CYS A 262 -0.97 2.91 -2.51
CA CYS A 262 -1.27 4.34 -2.54
C CYS A 262 -1.00 5.02 -1.20
N ILE A 263 -1.35 4.34 -0.11
CA ILE A 263 -1.24 4.88 1.25
C ILE A 263 0.20 4.88 1.76
N LEU A 264 1.04 4.00 1.23
CA LEU A 264 2.43 3.87 1.65
C LEU A 264 3.18 5.21 1.51
N GLU A 265 3.84 5.63 2.59
CA GLU A 265 4.82 6.71 2.57
C GLU A 265 6.12 6.18 1.93
N HIS A 266 6.20 6.22 0.60
CA HIS A 266 7.38 5.89 -0.18
C HIS A 266 7.87 7.14 -0.94
N PRO A 267 9.18 7.38 -1.07
CA PRO A 267 9.71 8.60 -1.72
C PRO A 267 9.33 8.78 -3.20
N GLY A 268 8.73 7.77 -3.84
CA GLY A 268 8.45 7.75 -5.28
C GLY A 268 7.01 8.05 -5.67
N ASN A 269 6.28 8.94 -4.96
CA ASN A 269 4.89 9.31 -5.24
C ASN A 269 4.01 8.13 -5.73
N THR A 270 3.99 7.03 -4.98
CA THR A 270 3.39 5.76 -5.46
C THR A 270 1.91 5.86 -5.80
N HIS A 271 1.17 6.74 -5.12
CA HIS A 271 -0.24 7.01 -5.43
C HIS A 271 -0.43 7.63 -6.83
N GLU A 272 0.43 8.57 -7.24
CA GLU A 272 0.42 9.16 -8.59
C GLU A 272 0.71 8.08 -9.63
N ARG A 273 1.69 7.20 -9.36
CA ARG A 273 2.01 6.07 -10.25
C ARG A 273 0.84 5.10 -10.42
N VAL A 274 0.11 4.79 -9.36
CA VAL A 274 -1.10 3.95 -9.47
C VAL A 274 -2.17 4.65 -10.31
N LEU A 275 -2.41 5.94 -10.10
CA LEU A 275 -3.40 6.70 -10.87
C LEU A 275 -3.01 6.86 -12.35
N GLU A 276 -1.72 7.03 -12.64
CA GLU A 276 -1.16 7.03 -13.99
C GLU A 276 -1.43 5.71 -14.68
N CYS A 277 -1.09 4.57 -14.07
CA CYS A 277 -1.35 3.25 -14.65
C CYS A 277 -2.86 2.97 -14.83
N ILE A 278 -3.72 3.48 -13.93
CA ILE A 278 -5.18 3.39 -14.12
C ILE A 278 -5.63 4.19 -15.35
N THR A 279 -5.05 5.37 -15.58
CA THR A 279 -5.31 6.18 -16.78
C THR A 279 -4.80 5.47 -18.04
N GLU A 280 -3.54 5.02 -18.05
CA GLU A 280 -2.93 4.28 -19.19
C GLU A 280 -3.78 3.05 -19.58
N GLN A 281 -4.20 2.25 -18.60
CA GLN A 281 -5.00 1.06 -18.84
C GLN A 281 -6.39 1.39 -19.42
N ALA A 282 -6.97 2.50 -18.99
CA ALA A 282 -8.28 2.94 -19.44
C ALA A 282 -8.24 3.47 -20.87
N GLU A 283 -7.18 4.21 -21.22
CA GLU A 283 -6.91 4.66 -22.58
C GLU A 283 -6.72 3.47 -23.54
N GLU A 284 -5.97 2.45 -23.12
CA GLU A 284 -5.78 1.21 -23.90
C GLU A 284 -7.10 0.46 -24.14
N GLN A 285 -8.02 0.49 -23.16
CA GLN A 285 -9.33 -0.15 -23.26
C GLN A 285 -10.42 0.74 -23.87
N GLU A 286 -10.11 2.00 -24.20
CA GLU A 286 -11.08 3.02 -24.64
C GLU A 286 -12.27 3.17 -23.68
N ILE A 287 -12.01 3.13 -22.38
CA ILE A 287 -13.03 3.31 -21.32
C ILE A 287 -12.66 4.46 -20.38
N GLU A 288 -13.65 4.90 -19.59
CA GLU A 288 -13.43 5.83 -18.48
C GLU A 288 -12.65 5.15 -17.36
N ARG A 289 -11.60 5.81 -16.85
CA ARG A 289 -10.59 5.19 -15.97
C ARG A 289 -11.10 4.63 -14.64
N PHE A 290 -12.18 5.20 -14.11
CA PHE A 290 -12.80 4.69 -12.89
C PHE A 290 -13.96 3.72 -13.13
N GLN A 291 -14.35 3.49 -14.39
CA GLN A 291 -15.48 2.64 -14.72
C GLN A 291 -15.37 1.19 -14.20
N PRO A 292 -14.19 0.55 -14.17
CA PRO A 292 -14.06 -0.76 -13.53
C PRO A 292 -14.40 -0.73 -12.03
N LEU A 293 -14.02 0.34 -11.31
CA LEU A 293 -14.32 0.48 -9.88
C LEU A 293 -15.82 0.63 -9.64
N LEU A 294 -16.49 1.49 -10.40
CA LEU A 294 -17.95 1.64 -10.30
C LEU A 294 -18.66 0.35 -10.69
N SER A 295 -18.22 -0.33 -11.75
CA SER A 295 -18.77 -1.64 -12.16
C SER A 295 -18.63 -2.68 -11.05
N GLY A 296 -17.49 -2.69 -10.34
CA GLY A 296 -17.28 -3.53 -9.16
C GLY A 296 -18.24 -3.19 -8.00
N MET A 297 -18.48 -1.91 -7.75
CA MET A 297 -19.44 -1.46 -6.73
C MET A 297 -20.88 -1.84 -7.05
N HIS A 298 -21.26 -2.02 -8.32
CA HIS A 298 -22.60 -2.52 -8.67
C HIS A 298 -22.78 -4.03 -8.46
N LYS A 299 -21.69 -4.81 -8.28
CA LYS A 299 -21.80 -6.26 -8.05
C LYS A 299 -22.37 -6.56 -6.65
N ASN A 300 -23.07 -7.67 -6.50
CA ASN A 300 -23.64 -8.15 -5.23
C ASN A 300 -22.57 -8.73 -4.27
N SER A 301 -21.50 -7.99 -4.01
CA SER A 301 -20.44 -8.34 -3.08
C SER A 301 -20.11 -7.15 -2.19
N ILE A 302 -20.43 -7.28 -0.91
CA ILE A 302 -20.17 -6.26 0.13
C ILE A 302 -18.66 -5.99 0.21
N THR A 303 -17.84 -7.05 0.20
CA THR A 303 -16.38 -6.94 0.24
C THR A 303 -15.80 -6.22 -0.98
N LEU A 304 -16.38 -6.43 -2.17
CA LEU A 304 -15.94 -5.72 -3.37
C LEU A 304 -16.34 -4.24 -3.33
N LYS A 305 -17.58 -3.93 -2.90
CA LYS A 305 -18.02 -2.55 -2.67
C LYS A 305 -17.08 -1.81 -1.72
N ALA A 306 -16.76 -2.42 -0.58
CA ALA A 306 -15.82 -1.85 0.39
C ALA A 306 -14.42 -1.66 -0.21
N GLY A 307 -13.90 -2.66 -0.93
CA GLY A 307 -12.57 -2.59 -1.56
C GLY A 307 -12.46 -1.52 -2.66
N CYS A 308 -13.48 -1.38 -3.52
CA CYS A 308 -13.51 -0.31 -4.51
C CYS A 308 -13.55 1.06 -3.85
N MET A 309 -14.37 1.22 -2.80
CA MET A 309 -14.46 2.47 -2.06
C MET A 309 -13.15 2.82 -1.35
N GLN A 310 -12.47 1.81 -0.78
CA GLN A 310 -11.15 1.94 -0.17
C GLN A 310 -10.11 2.46 -1.18
N LEU A 311 -10.09 1.93 -2.41
CA LEU A 311 -9.16 2.40 -3.44
C LEU A 311 -9.49 3.83 -3.90
N ILE A 312 -10.77 4.16 -4.08
CA ILE A 312 -11.22 5.53 -4.40
C ILE A 312 -10.70 6.49 -3.32
N ASN A 313 -10.92 6.16 -2.04
CA ASN A 313 -10.47 6.99 -0.94
C ASN A 313 -8.94 7.10 -0.89
N ALA A 314 -8.21 6.01 -1.17
CA ALA A 314 -6.75 6.00 -1.16
C ALA A 314 -6.17 6.90 -2.26
N LEU A 315 -6.79 6.92 -3.45
CA LEU A 315 -6.39 7.77 -4.56
C LEU A 315 -6.65 9.26 -4.28
N ILE A 316 -7.78 9.59 -3.65
CA ILE A 316 -8.15 10.99 -3.36
C ILE A 316 -7.40 11.54 -2.14
N SER A 317 -7.36 10.80 -1.03
CA SER A 317 -6.86 11.29 0.26
C SER A 317 -5.35 11.57 0.26
N ARG A 318 -4.61 10.99 -0.69
CA ARG A 318 -3.16 11.18 -0.81
C ARG A 318 -2.77 12.42 -1.60
N VAL A 319 -3.68 12.94 -2.42
CA VAL A 319 -3.45 14.13 -3.23
C VAL A 319 -3.44 15.38 -2.33
N GLU A 320 -2.36 16.16 -2.41
CA GLU A 320 -2.21 17.38 -1.62
C GLU A 320 -2.97 18.57 -2.20
N GLU A 321 -3.03 18.67 -3.52
CA GLU A 321 -3.70 19.76 -4.22
C GLU A 321 -5.22 19.63 -4.17
N LEU A 322 -5.88 20.65 -3.60
CA LEU A 322 -7.34 20.71 -3.49
C LEU A 322 -8.03 20.57 -4.85
N ASP A 323 -7.54 21.29 -5.87
CA ASP A 323 -8.16 21.31 -7.19
C ASP A 323 -8.13 19.93 -7.84
N PHE A 324 -7.05 19.18 -7.66
CA PHE A 324 -6.95 17.82 -8.17
C PHE A 324 -7.85 16.84 -7.38
N ARG A 325 -7.97 16.97 -6.05
CA ARG A 325 -8.97 16.18 -5.28
C ARG A 325 -10.40 16.42 -5.75
N ILE A 326 -10.78 17.69 -5.95
CA ILE A 326 -12.10 18.07 -6.45
C ILE A 326 -12.31 17.53 -7.86
N HIS A 327 -11.29 17.59 -8.72
CA HIS A 327 -11.33 17.05 -10.08
C HIS A 327 -11.64 15.55 -10.09
N LEU A 328 -10.87 14.74 -9.35
CA LEU A 328 -11.09 13.28 -9.25
C LEU A 328 -12.47 12.94 -8.70
N ARG A 329 -12.90 13.62 -7.63
CA ARG A 329 -14.22 13.42 -7.04
C ARG A 329 -15.34 13.78 -8.03
N SER A 330 -15.20 14.89 -8.74
CA SER A 330 -16.18 15.33 -9.73
C SER A 330 -16.29 14.37 -10.90
N GLU A 331 -15.18 13.78 -11.33
CA GLU A 331 -15.16 12.72 -12.35
C GLU A 331 -15.92 11.48 -11.91
N LEU A 332 -15.64 10.95 -10.72
CA LEU A 332 -16.38 9.83 -10.14
C LEU A 332 -17.88 10.12 -10.02
N MET A 333 -18.25 11.34 -9.60
CA MET A 333 -19.65 11.77 -9.51
C MET A 333 -20.33 11.79 -10.88
N ARG A 334 -19.63 12.25 -11.94
CA ARG A 334 -20.14 12.21 -13.32
C ARG A 334 -20.35 10.79 -13.84
N LEU A 335 -19.53 9.83 -13.40
CA LEU A 335 -19.68 8.40 -13.70
C LEU A 335 -20.80 7.71 -12.91
N GLY A 336 -21.57 8.45 -12.10
CA GLY A 336 -22.73 7.92 -11.38
C GLY A 336 -22.42 7.42 -9.96
N LEU A 337 -21.25 7.72 -9.40
CA LEU A 337 -20.92 7.34 -8.01
C LEU A 337 -22.00 7.80 -7.02
N LYS A 338 -22.65 8.94 -7.25
CA LYS A 338 -23.72 9.47 -6.39
C LYS A 338 -24.86 8.48 -6.18
N ASP A 339 -25.27 7.77 -7.23
CA ASP A 339 -26.39 6.82 -7.12
C ASP A 339 -25.94 5.52 -6.44
N VAL A 340 -24.73 5.05 -6.75
CA VAL A 340 -24.09 3.93 -6.05
C VAL A 340 -23.99 4.19 -4.54
N LEU A 341 -23.58 5.40 -4.13
CA LEU A 341 -23.46 5.75 -2.72
C LEU A 341 -24.82 5.70 -1.99
N LYS A 342 -25.94 6.03 -2.65
CA LYS A 342 -27.28 5.89 -2.04
C LYS A 342 -27.59 4.45 -1.70
N GLU A 343 -27.28 3.52 -2.61
CA GLU A 343 -27.48 2.09 -2.38
C GLU A 343 -26.54 1.58 -1.28
N VAL A 344 -25.26 1.92 -1.35
CA VAL A 344 -24.22 1.44 -0.42
C VAL A 344 -24.46 1.94 1.01
N ARG A 345 -25.04 3.12 1.20
CA ARG A 345 -25.44 3.66 2.52
C ARG A 345 -26.47 2.80 3.26
N SER A 346 -27.28 2.03 2.54
CA SER A 346 -28.29 1.15 3.16
C SER A 346 -27.71 -0.16 3.71
N ILE A 347 -26.43 -0.45 3.44
CA ILE A 347 -25.78 -1.70 3.82
C ILE A 347 -25.26 -1.60 5.27
N GLU A 348 -25.72 -2.50 6.13
CA GLU A 348 -25.23 -2.62 7.51
C GLU A 348 -23.90 -3.36 7.57
N ASN A 349 -22.81 -2.67 7.20
CA ASN A 349 -21.45 -3.20 7.30
C ASN A 349 -20.46 -2.13 7.78
N GLU A 350 -19.69 -2.45 8.82
CA GLU A 350 -18.79 -1.48 9.46
C GLU A 350 -17.66 -1.01 8.53
N ASP A 351 -17.08 -1.91 7.73
CA ASP A 351 -16.03 -1.53 6.76
C ASP A 351 -16.56 -0.51 5.76
N ILE A 352 -17.75 -0.75 5.19
CA ILE A 352 -18.41 0.18 4.28
C ILE A 352 -18.68 1.52 4.96
N LYS A 353 -19.25 1.51 6.17
CA LYS A 353 -19.55 2.75 6.92
C LYS A 353 -18.29 3.58 7.14
N VAL A 354 -17.17 2.96 7.51
CA VAL A 354 -15.89 3.64 7.65
C VAL A 354 -15.45 4.26 6.32
N GLN A 355 -15.53 3.53 5.20
CA GLN A 355 -15.14 4.06 3.90
C GLN A 355 -16.04 5.21 3.42
N LEU A 356 -17.35 5.13 3.68
CA LEU A 356 -18.30 6.20 3.38
C LEU A 356 -18.01 7.45 4.22
N GLN A 357 -17.81 7.27 5.53
CA GLN A 357 -17.49 8.36 6.43
C GLN A 357 -16.21 9.09 6.01
N VAL A 358 -15.15 8.35 5.66
CA VAL A 358 -13.91 8.96 5.18
C VAL A 358 -14.13 9.78 3.90
N PHE A 359 -14.89 9.24 2.95
CA PHE A 359 -15.16 9.94 1.70
C PHE A 359 -15.96 11.23 1.92
N GLU A 360 -16.99 11.17 2.76
CA GLU A 360 -17.88 12.28 3.07
C GLU A 360 -17.17 13.37 3.86
N GLU A 361 -16.46 13.02 4.94
CA GLU A 361 -15.66 13.98 5.71
C GLU A 361 -14.63 14.70 4.85
N GLN A 362 -13.92 13.97 3.97
CA GLN A 362 -12.94 14.60 3.08
C GLN A 362 -13.62 15.51 2.03
N ALA A 363 -14.82 15.16 1.58
CA ALA A 363 -15.59 15.98 0.64
C ALA A 363 -16.11 17.27 1.30
N ASP A 364 -16.54 17.19 2.55
CA ASP A 364 -16.98 18.35 3.34
C ASP A 364 -15.81 19.29 3.61
N GLU A 365 -14.64 18.77 4.00
CA GLU A 365 -13.41 19.56 4.16
C GLU A 365 -13.01 20.25 2.84
N ASP A 366 -13.00 19.51 1.71
CA ASP A 366 -12.66 20.09 0.40
C ASP A 366 -13.67 21.18 -0.03
N SER A 367 -14.94 21.04 0.35
CA SER A 367 -16.01 22.01 0.06
C SER A 367 -15.85 23.29 0.88
N GLU A 368 -15.50 23.17 2.16
CA GLU A 368 -15.19 24.31 3.04
C GLU A 368 -13.98 25.09 2.52
N ASP A 369 -12.91 24.40 2.12
CA ASP A 369 -11.71 25.02 1.54
C ASP A 369 -12.04 25.74 0.23
N LEU A 370 -12.81 25.10 -0.66
CA LEU A 370 -13.24 25.72 -1.92
C LEU A 370 -14.10 26.96 -1.68
N ARG A 371 -15.01 26.91 -0.70
CA ARG A 371 -15.85 28.05 -0.33
C ARG A 371 -15.01 29.20 0.22
N SER A 372 -14.01 28.92 1.05
CA SER A 372 -13.08 29.95 1.53
C SER A 372 -12.35 30.61 0.36
N ARG A 373 -11.82 29.83 -0.59
CA ARG A 373 -11.17 30.37 -1.80
C ARG A 373 -12.14 31.21 -2.63
N LEU A 374 -13.41 30.81 -2.74
CA LEU A 374 -14.43 31.56 -3.46
C LEU A 374 -14.74 32.90 -2.78
N ASP A 375 -14.81 32.93 -1.45
CA ASP A 375 -15.03 34.16 -0.69
C ASP A 375 -13.84 35.12 -0.85
N ASP A 376 -12.60 34.61 -0.84
CA ASP A 376 -11.39 35.40 -1.12
C ASP A 376 -11.42 35.99 -2.54
N VAL A 377 -11.69 35.16 -3.56
CA VAL A 377 -11.83 35.60 -4.95
C VAL A 377 -12.95 36.63 -5.10
N ARG A 378 -14.08 36.44 -4.41
CA ARG A 378 -15.21 37.38 -4.46
C ARG A 378 -14.83 38.77 -3.93
N ILE A 379 -14.00 38.84 -2.88
CA ILE A 379 -13.48 40.10 -2.34
C ILE A 379 -12.52 40.75 -3.35
N GLU A 380 -11.62 39.97 -3.96
CA GLU A 380 -10.69 40.48 -4.97
C GLU A 380 -11.42 40.95 -6.25
N MET A 381 -12.49 40.26 -6.62
CA MET A 381 -13.30 40.52 -7.81
C MET A 381 -14.37 41.60 -7.63
N GLU A 382 -14.36 42.34 -6.52
CA GLU A 382 -15.22 43.52 -6.32
C GLU A 382 -14.97 44.61 -7.40
N TYR A 383 -13.85 44.52 -8.11
CA TYR A 383 -13.50 45.36 -9.27
C TYR A 383 -13.61 44.59 -10.60
N PRO A 384 -14.58 44.90 -11.49
CA PRO A 384 -14.78 44.23 -12.78
C PRO A 384 -13.57 44.23 -13.73
N SER A 385 -12.65 45.18 -13.56
CA SER A 385 -11.39 45.26 -14.30
C SER A 385 -10.43 44.11 -14.02
N LEU A 386 -10.48 43.52 -12.81
CA LEU A 386 -9.65 42.38 -12.46
C LEU A 386 -10.11 41.12 -13.22
N LEU A 387 -11.43 40.93 -13.33
CA LEU A 387 -12.08 39.81 -14.01
C LEU A 387 -11.69 39.72 -15.49
N THR A 388 -11.68 40.87 -16.18
CA THR A 388 -11.24 40.96 -17.58
C THR A 388 -9.75 40.71 -17.74
N SER A 389 -8.92 41.15 -16.78
CA SER A 389 -7.47 40.87 -16.79
C SER A 389 -7.11 39.41 -16.48
N ILE A 390 -7.94 38.70 -15.71
CA ILE A 390 -7.74 37.27 -15.39
C ILE A 390 -8.19 36.39 -16.55
N ILE A 391 -9.31 36.71 -17.20
CA ILE A 391 -9.82 35.94 -18.36
C ILE A 391 -9.01 36.24 -19.63
N SER A 392 -8.53 37.47 -19.79
CA SER A 392 -7.64 37.89 -20.87
C SER A 392 -6.36 38.49 -20.28
N PRO A 393 -5.45 37.66 -19.76
CA PRO A 393 -4.15 38.14 -19.35
C PRO A 393 -3.44 38.62 -20.61
N ARG A 394 -3.31 39.95 -20.76
CA ARG A 394 -2.55 40.51 -21.87
C ARG A 394 -1.12 39.98 -21.74
N HIS A 395 -0.72 39.11 -22.66
CA HIS A 395 0.69 38.78 -22.89
C HIS A 395 1.41 40.08 -23.26
N PHE A 396 2.18 40.62 -22.31
CA PHE A 396 3.18 41.64 -22.58
C PHE A 396 4.53 40.98 -22.81
#